data_AF-A0AAV3RFZ8-F1
#
_entry.id   AF-A0AAV3RFZ8-F1
#
_cell.length_a   1.000
_cell.length_b   1.000
_cell.length_c   1.000
_cell.angle_alpha   90.00
_cell.angle_beta   90.00
_cell.angle_gamma   90.00
#
_symmetry.space_group_name_H-M   'P 1'
#
loop_
_entity.id
_entity.type
_entity.pdbx_description
1 polymer ?
#
loop_
_entity_poly.entity_id
_entity_poly.type
_entity_poly.pdbx_seq_one_letter_code
_entity_poly.pdbx_strand_id
1 'polypeptide(L)'
;MGIVINAEDSKTINTEFGQSTVQTFTFIDFEEHDNTPIKRKIDVILWGAMILAIGPTLVEAANTNAVVVAKRLKATRYKVVSLRSKNSSSFAVNPPIEAARNLKTWCDSMRETELTHMLQDVPIVNY
;
A
#
# COMPACT_ATOMS: atom_id res chain seq x y z
N MET A 1 8.96 0.77 1.01
CA MET A 1 8.51 -0.30 1.90
C MET A 1 7.33 0.26 2.66
N GLY A 2 6.41 -0.55 3.17
CA GLY A 2 5.30 -0.03 3.95
C GLY A 2 4.53 -1.15 4.61
N ILE A 3 3.67 -0.80 5.56
CA ILE A 3 2.68 -1.70 6.15
C ILE A 3 1.40 -1.59 5.37
N VAL A 4 0.84 -2.73 4.99
CA VAL A 4 -0.47 -2.75 4.35
C VAL A 4 -1.52 -2.63 5.44
N ILE A 5 -2.41 -1.65 5.32
CA ILE A 5 -3.48 -1.40 6.33
C ILE A 5 -4.88 -1.49 5.76
N ASN A 6 -5.01 -1.57 4.43
CA ASN A 6 -6.30 -1.75 3.77
C ASN A 6 -6.13 -2.45 2.43
N ALA A 7 -7.14 -3.22 2.07
CA ALA A 7 -7.30 -3.85 0.77
C ALA A 7 -8.73 -3.59 0.27
N GLU A 8 -8.85 -2.87 -0.85
CA GLU A 8 -10.14 -2.73 -1.52
C GLU A 8 -10.53 -4.03 -2.24
N ASP A 9 -11.83 -4.20 -2.47
CA ASP A 9 -12.32 -5.21 -3.40
C ASP A 9 -11.80 -4.97 -4.81
N SER A 10 -11.53 -6.05 -5.53
CA SER A 10 -11.15 -5.95 -6.94
C SER A 10 -12.32 -5.44 -7.77
N LYS A 11 -12.04 -4.51 -8.70
CA LYS A 11 -13.04 -3.94 -9.60
C LYS A 11 -12.59 -4.01 -11.05
N THR A 12 -13.54 -4.25 -11.94
CA THR A 12 -13.31 -4.18 -13.38
C THR A 12 -13.52 -2.75 -13.86
N ILE A 13 -12.55 -2.22 -14.60
CA ILE A 13 -12.57 -0.90 -15.20
C ILE A 13 -12.40 -1.00 -16.71
N ASN A 14 -12.99 -0.06 -17.44
CA ASN A 14 -12.76 0.08 -18.87
C ASN A 14 -11.54 0.99 -19.09
N THR A 15 -10.56 0.51 -19.85
CA THR A 15 -9.40 1.29 -20.28
C THR A 15 -9.43 1.48 -21.79
N GLU A 16 -8.57 2.35 -22.31
CA GLU A 16 -8.35 2.52 -23.76
C GLU A 16 -7.92 1.22 -24.47
N PHE A 17 -7.41 0.23 -23.72
CA PHE A 17 -7.01 -1.08 -24.20
C PHE A 17 -8.04 -2.19 -23.91
N GLY A 18 -9.24 -1.82 -23.45
CA GLY A 18 -10.31 -2.75 -23.09
C GLY A 18 -10.54 -2.91 -21.59
N GLN A 19 -11.32 -3.91 -21.20
CA GLN A 19 -11.62 -4.21 -19.79
C GLN A 19 -10.39 -4.72 -19.05
N SER A 20 -10.20 -4.25 -17.82
CA SER A 20 -9.11 -4.68 -16.95
C SER A 20 -9.58 -4.73 -15.50
N THR A 21 -9.09 -5.71 -14.75
CA THR A 21 -9.33 -5.80 -13.31
C THR A 21 -8.21 -5.13 -12.55
N VAL A 22 -8.57 -4.33 -11.54
CA VAL A 22 -7.65 -3.65 -10.63
C VAL A 22 -8.03 -3.91 -9.18
N GLN A 23 -7.05 -3.93 -8.29
CA GLN A 23 -7.26 -3.99 -6.86
C GLN A 23 -6.33 -2.98 -6.17
N THR A 24 -6.86 -2.17 -5.26
CA THR A 24 -6.11 -1.12 -4.56
C THR A 24 -5.76 -1.58 -3.16
N PHE A 25 -4.53 -1.33 -2.74
CA PHE A 25 -4.06 -1.55 -1.38
C PHE A 25 -3.49 -0.25 -0.83
N THR A 26 -3.80 0.10 0.41
CA THR A 26 -3.23 1.28 1.05
C THR A 26 -2.06 0.86 1.93
N PHE A 27 -0.90 1.43 1.65
CA PHE A 27 0.31 1.25 2.42
C PHE A 27 0.56 2.50 3.25
N ILE A 28 1.04 2.29 4.48
CA ILE A 28 1.63 3.34 5.31
C ILE A 28 3.12 3.11 5.47
N ASP A 29 3.86 4.19 5.47
CA ASP A 29 5.27 4.22 5.80
C ASP A 29 5.51 5.37 6.76
N PHE A 30 6.62 5.32 7.50
CA PHE A 30 7.09 6.46 8.27
C PHE A 30 8.53 6.75 7.88
N GLU A 31 8.86 8.02 7.83
CA GLU A 31 10.23 8.48 7.73
C GLU A 31 10.44 9.53 8.81
N GLU A 32 11.54 9.41 9.54
CA GLU A 32 11.95 10.42 10.49
C GLU A 32 12.72 11.51 9.74
N HIS A 33 12.23 12.74 9.83
CA HIS A 33 12.89 13.92 9.26
C HIS A 33 12.99 14.97 10.37
N ASP A 34 14.21 15.40 10.70
CA ASP A 34 14.47 16.36 11.77
C ASP A 34 13.76 16.01 13.10
N ASN A 35 13.93 14.77 13.58
CA ASN A 35 13.29 14.19 14.77
C ASN A 35 11.75 14.25 14.78
N THR A 36 11.13 14.48 13.61
CA THR A 36 9.68 14.48 13.44
C THR A 36 9.28 13.29 12.60
N PRO A 37 8.38 12.40 13.09
CA PRO A 37 7.90 11.28 12.30
C PRO A 37 6.94 11.78 11.22
N ILE A 38 7.36 11.69 9.96
CA ILE A 38 6.52 11.96 8.79
C ILE A 38 5.85 10.66 8.39
N LYS A 39 4.54 10.61 8.59
CA LYS A 39 3.69 9.49 8.16
C LYS A 39 3.30 9.69 6.70
N ARG A 40 3.45 8.66 5.87
CA ARG A 40 3.09 8.70 4.44
C ARG A 40 2.11 7.60 4.09
N LYS A 41 1.08 7.96 3.33
CA LYS A 41 0.09 7.06 2.77
C LYS A 41 0.34 6.92 1.27
N ILE A 42 0.41 5.69 0.78
CA ILE A 42 0.66 5.39 -0.63
C ILE A 42 -0.31 4.29 -1.07
N ASP A 43 -1.08 4.57 -2.12
CA ASP A 43 -1.90 3.53 -2.74
C ASP A 43 -1.07 2.72 -3.73
N VAL A 44 -1.17 1.40 -3.61
CA VAL A 44 -0.57 0.42 -4.50
C VAL A 44 -1.68 -0.28 -5.26
N ILE A 45 -1.70 -0.11 -6.58
CA ILE A 45 -2.73 -0.66 -7.47
C ILE A 45 -2.15 -1.88 -8.19
N LEU A 46 -2.73 -3.05 -7.90
CA LEU A 46 -2.44 -4.27 -8.65
C LEU A 46 -3.30 -4.34 -9.92
N TRP A 47 -2.72 -4.87 -10.99
CA TRP A 47 -3.36 -5.02 -12.29
C TRP A 47 -3.26 -6.45 -12.80
N GLY A 48 -4.36 -6.93 -13.39
CA GLY A 48 -4.38 -8.19 -14.15
C GLY A 48 -3.85 -9.38 -13.34
N ALA A 49 -2.89 -10.12 -13.93
CA ALA A 49 -2.33 -11.34 -13.33
C ALA A 49 -1.70 -11.13 -11.93
N MET A 50 -1.24 -9.92 -11.61
CA MET A 50 -0.67 -9.63 -10.29
C MET A 50 -1.72 -9.75 -9.18
N ILE A 51 -2.99 -9.48 -9.47
CA ILE A 51 -4.08 -9.62 -8.49
C ILE A 51 -4.18 -11.08 -8.04
N LEU A 52 -4.13 -12.03 -8.98
CA LEU A 52 -4.19 -13.44 -8.66
C LEU A 52 -2.88 -13.94 -8.02
N ALA A 53 -1.74 -13.39 -8.44
CA ALA A 53 -0.44 -13.86 -7.98
C ALA A 53 -0.07 -13.40 -6.55
N ILE A 54 -0.39 -12.16 -6.18
CA ILE A 54 0.00 -11.59 -4.87
C ILE A 54 -1.17 -10.96 -4.10
N GLY A 55 -2.30 -10.69 -4.75
CA GLY A 55 -3.46 -10.05 -4.10
C GLY A 55 -3.91 -10.77 -2.83
N PRO A 56 -4.16 -12.10 -2.83
CA PRO A 56 -4.55 -12.83 -1.62
C PRO A 56 -3.54 -12.67 -0.47
N THR A 57 -2.24 -12.73 -0.77
CA THR A 57 -1.18 -12.53 0.23
C THR A 57 -1.18 -11.10 0.78
N LEU A 58 -1.46 -10.09 -0.04
CA LEU A 58 -1.55 -8.70 0.45
C LEU A 58 -2.84 -8.44 1.23
N VAL A 59 -3.93 -9.14 0.95
CA VAL A 59 -5.16 -9.08 1.75
C VAL A 59 -4.89 -9.65 3.16
N GLU A 60 -4.22 -10.80 3.24
CA GLU A 60 -3.81 -11.38 4.53
C GLU A 60 -2.81 -10.47 5.28
N ALA A 61 -1.89 -9.86 4.54
CA ALA A 61 -0.94 -8.89 5.09
C ALA A 61 -1.65 -7.66 5.68
N ALA A 62 -2.75 -7.20 5.07
CA ALA A 62 -3.55 -6.08 5.58
C ALA A 62 -4.20 -6.43 6.93
N ASN A 63 -4.70 -7.65 7.08
CA ASN A 63 -5.34 -8.10 8.33
C ASN A 63 -4.36 -8.28 9.50
N THR A 64 -3.06 -8.37 9.20
CA THR A 64 -2.00 -8.65 10.19
C THR A 64 -1.03 -7.48 10.37
N ASN A 65 -1.30 -6.33 9.72
CA ASN A 65 -0.39 -5.19 9.65
C ASN A 65 1.03 -5.60 9.26
N ALA A 66 1.16 -6.52 8.30
CA ALA A 66 2.44 -7.04 7.86
C ALA A 66 3.22 -5.99 7.04
N VAL A 67 4.54 -6.04 7.18
CA VAL A 67 5.45 -5.16 6.43
C VAL A 67 5.69 -5.75 5.05
N VAL A 68 5.48 -4.95 4.02
CA VAL A 68 5.64 -5.37 2.63
C VAL A 68 6.67 -4.49 1.92
N VAL A 69 7.63 -5.16 1.28
CA VAL A 69 8.57 -4.55 0.35
C VAL A 69 8.11 -4.86 -1.06
N ALA A 70 7.78 -3.83 -1.82
CA ALA A 70 7.50 -3.93 -3.24
C ALA A 70 8.67 -3.35 -4.05
N LYS A 71 9.01 -4.01 -5.16
CA LYS A 71 10.06 -3.56 -6.10
C LYS A 71 9.51 -3.44 -7.51
N ARG A 72 10.12 -2.52 -8.29
CA ARG A 72 9.80 -2.26 -9.71
C ARG A 72 8.33 -1.89 -9.96
N LEU A 73 7.73 -1.14 -9.04
CA LEU A 73 6.42 -0.51 -9.27
C LEU A 73 6.57 0.72 -10.17
N LYS A 74 5.53 1.06 -10.93
CA LYS A 74 5.49 2.32 -11.71
C LYS A 74 4.82 3.39 -10.86
N ALA A 75 5.50 4.51 -10.62
CA ALA A 75 4.85 5.69 -10.07
C ALA A 75 3.81 6.24 -11.06
N THR A 76 2.64 6.58 -10.55
CA THR A 76 1.54 7.16 -11.31
C THR A 76 0.87 8.22 -10.46
N ARG A 77 0.20 9.17 -11.12
CA ARG A 77 -0.54 10.23 -10.46
C ARG A 77 -1.99 10.13 -10.92
N TYR A 78 -2.77 9.36 -10.18
CA TYR A 78 -4.20 9.25 -10.41
C TYR A 78 -4.91 9.66 -9.12
N LYS A 79 -5.46 10.88 -9.11
CA LYS A 79 -6.00 11.61 -7.93
C LYS A 79 -4.95 11.94 -6.84
N VAL A 80 -4.10 10.99 -6.50
CA VAL A 80 -2.96 11.10 -5.58
C VAL A 80 -1.72 10.41 -6.19
N VAL A 81 -0.55 10.59 -5.56
CA VAL A 81 0.65 9.81 -5.89
C VAL A 81 0.39 8.35 -5.51
N SER A 82 0.40 7.47 -6.50
CA SER A 82 0.17 6.03 -6.33
C SER A 82 1.19 5.21 -7.11
N LEU A 83 1.30 3.94 -6.78
CA LEU A 83 2.20 2.99 -7.41
C LEU A 83 1.37 1.91 -8.08
N ARG A 84 1.63 1.60 -9.35
CA ARG A 84 0.97 0.48 -10.05
C ARG A 84 1.92 -0.67 -10.31
N SER A 85 1.41 -1.89 -10.19
CA SER A 85 2.17 -3.10 -10.53
C SER A 85 2.46 -3.19 -12.04
N LYS A 86 3.60 -3.79 -12.36
CA LYS A 86 3.98 -4.31 -13.68
C LYS A 86 4.15 -5.82 -13.57
N ASN A 87 4.20 -6.51 -14.70
CA ASN A 87 4.50 -7.96 -14.72
C ASN A 87 5.88 -8.28 -14.13
N SER A 88 6.82 -7.32 -14.16
CA SER A 88 8.15 -7.45 -13.57
C SER A 88 8.22 -7.03 -12.09
N SER A 89 7.10 -6.64 -11.48
CA SER A 89 7.05 -6.23 -10.08
C SER A 89 7.13 -7.44 -9.16
N SER A 90 7.73 -7.25 -7.99
CA SER A 90 7.88 -8.31 -6.99
C SER A 90 7.55 -7.77 -5.61
N PHE A 91 7.01 -8.63 -4.76
CA PHE A 91 6.60 -8.32 -3.40
C PHE A 91 7.24 -9.32 -2.43
N ALA A 92 7.67 -8.84 -1.28
CA ALA A 92 8.11 -9.66 -0.17
C ALA A 92 7.37 -9.21 1.09
N VAL A 93 6.72 -10.16 1.75
CA VAL A 93 5.97 -9.94 3.00
C VAL A 93 6.86 -10.34 4.18
N ASN A 94 6.89 -9.49 5.21
CA ASN A 94 7.73 -9.59 6.40
C ASN A 94 9.18 -10.02 6.10
N PRO A 95 9.90 -9.25 5.26
CA PRO A 95 11.28 -9.59 4.96
C PRO A 95 12.14 -9.57 6.23
N PRO A 96 13.11 -10.50 6.39
CA PRO A 96 13.94 -10.61 7.59
C PRO A 96 15.06 -9.55 7.60
N ILE A 97 14.67 -8.27 7.58
CA ILE A 97 15.57 -7.11 7.59
C ILE A 97 15.23 -6.19 8.75
N GLU A 98 16.23 -5.49 9.27
CA GLU A 98 16.07 -4.61 10.44
C GLU A 98 15.03 -3.51 10.21
N ALA A 99 15.07 -2.87 9.04
CA ALA A 99 14.13 -1.81 8.69
C ALA A 99 12.66 -2.28 8.73
N ALA A 100 12.39 -3.54 8.38
CA ALA A 100 11.03 -4.10 8.46
C ALA A 100 10.60 -4.34 9.91
N ARG A 101 11.52 -4.78 10.79
CA ARG A 101 11.22 -4.91 12.23
C ARG A 101 10.90 -3.56 12.85
N ASN A 102 11.71 -2.53 12.55
CA ASN A 102 11.50 -1.18 13.07
C ASN A 102 10.13 -0.64 12.63
N LEU A 103 9.77 -0.86 11.36
CA LEU A 103 8.45 -0.48 10.83
C LEU A 103 7.31 -1.21 11.52
N LYS A 104 7.45 -2.51 11.78
CA LYS A 104 6.44 -3.28 12.51
C LYS A 104 6.28 -2.79 13.95
N THR A 105 7.38 -2.58 14.67
CA THR A 105 7.37 -2.07 16.05
C THR A 105 6.74 -0.68 16.13
N TRP A 106 7.04 0.19 15.17
CA TRP A 106 6.40 1.50 15.09
C TRP A 106 4.88 1.39 14.93
N CYS A 107 4.41 0.56 14.00
CA CYS A 107 2.97 0.37 13.80
C CYS A 107 2.27 -0.28 15.00
N ASP A 108 2.93 -1.21 15.68
CA ASP A 108 2.40 -1.83 16.90
C ASP A 108 2.34 -0.84 18.07
N SER A 109 3.17 0.20 18.06
CA SER A 109 3.14 1.30 19.04
C SER A 109 2.04 2.33 18.77
N MET A 110 1.47 2.36 17.55
CA MET A 110 0.36 3.25 17.23
C MET A 110 -0.95 2.75 17.86
N ARG A 111 -1.75 3.69 18.37
CA ARG A 111 -3.12 3.38 18.79
C ARG A 111 -3.98 3.08 17.57
N GLU A 112 -4.92 2.14 17.71
CA GLU A 112 -5.89 1.76 16.68
C GLU A 112 -6.66 2.97 16.10
N THR A 113 -6.95 3.96 16.94
CA THR A 113 -7.57 5.23 16.53
C THR A 113 -6.70 6.04 15.55
N GLU A 114 -5.37 6.03 15.71
CA GLU A 114 -4.48 6.74 14.77
C GLU A 114 -4.44 6.05 13.41
N LEU A 115 -4.37 4.71 13.38
CA LEU A 115 -4.44 3.93 12.14
C LEU A 115 -5.78 4.17 11.42
N THR A 116 -6.87 4.25 12.18
CA THR A 116 -8.21 4.56 11.64
C THR A 116 -8.27 5.96 11.04
N HIS A 117 -7.66 6.97 11.69
CA HIS A 117 -7.56 8.33 11.14
C HIS A 117 -6.79 8.35 9.81
N MET A 118 -5.70 7.56 9.70
CA MET A 118 -4.93 7.46 8.45
C MET A 118 -5.73 6.82 7.30
N LEU A 119 -6.70 5.97 7.61
CA LEU A 119 -7.66 5.48 6.61
C LEU A 119 -8.64 6.57 6.18
N GLN A 120 -9.07 7.43 7.12
CA GLN A 120 -10.06 8.49 6.92
C GLN A 120 -9.52 9.79 6.31
N ASP A 121 -8.21 10.03 6.34
CA ASP A 121 -7.56 11.12 5.61
C ASP A 121 -7.67 10.87 4.09
N VAL A 122 -8.84 11.22 3.57
CA VAL A 122 -9.11 11.50 2.16
C VAL A 122 -8.60 12.92 1.93
N PRO A 123 -7.77 13.20 0.90
CA PRO A 123 -7.47 14.57 0.56
C PRO A 123 -8.80 15.26 0.21
N ILE A 124 -9.18 16.25 1.02
CA ILE A 124 -10.22 17.21 0.65
C ILE A 124 -9.65 17.96 -0.55
N VAL A 125 -10.01 17.52 -1.75
CA VAL A 125 -9.86 18.33 -2.95
C VAL A 125 -10.98 19.36 -2.87
N ASN A 126 -10.67 20.53 -2.30
CA ASN A 126 -11.50 21.70 -2.51
C ASN A 126 -11.42 22.04 -4.00
N TYR A 127 -12.56 21.92 -4.68
CA TYR A 127 -12.77 22.44 -6.03
C TYR A 127 -12.80 23.97 -6.02
#